data_AF-A0A834DWA2-F1
#
_entry.id   AF-A0A834DWA2-F1
#
_cell.length_a   1.000
_cell.length_b   1.000
_cell.length_c   1.000
_cell.angle_alpha   90.00
_cell.angle_beta   90.00
_cell.angle_gamma   90.00
#
_symmetry.space_group_name_H-M   'P 1'
#
loop_
_entity.id
_entity.type
_entity.pdbx_description
1 polymer ?
#
loop_
_entity_poly.entity_id
_entity_poly.type
_entity_poly.pdbx_seq_one_letter_code
_entity_poly.pdbx_strand_id
1 'polypeptide(L)'
;MRWYGLRWQSEELGRYGCHHCPPAPPLDPKTKAWLRKHVEPVFGFPQFVRFSWRTAQSILEKEAEDVMWEDLSTGDQEGLGRITSYFRESPRNRPRLSHRYFQERGLESATSL
;
A
#
# COMPACT_ATOMS: atom_id res chain seq x y z
N MET A 1 28.65 -19.59 -40.32
CA MET A 1 28.02 -19.75 -39.00
C MET A 1 26.60 -19.22 -39.08
N ARG A 2 25.60 -20.11 -39.02
CA ARG A 2 24.18 -19.78 -39.14
C ARG A 2 23.66 -19.27 -37.81
N TRP A 3 22.90 -18.18 -37.82
CA TRP A 3 22.02 -17.83 -36.72
C TRP A 3 20.57 -18.09 -37.16
N TYR A 4 19.96 -19.05 -36.48
CA TYR A 4 18.52 -19.32 -36.44
C TYR A 4 17.81 -18.04 -35.96
N GLY A 5 16.66 -17.59 -36.48
CA GLY A 5 15.53 -18.35 -36.96
C GLY A 5 14.53 -18.62 -35.83
N LEU A 6 13.94 -17.58 -35.23
CA LEU A 6 12.76 -17.71 -34.37
C LEU A 6 11.80 -16.53 -34.57
N ARG A 7 10.86 -16.75 -35.49
CA ARG A 7 9.57 -16.08 -35.64
C ARG A 7 8.74 -16.45 -34.40
N TRP A 8 8.36 -15.48 -33.59
CA TRP A 8 7.34 -15.66 -32.55
C TRP A 8 6.01 -15.10 -33.05
N GLN A 9 5.04 -16.00 -33.23
CA GLN A 9 3.62 -15.71 -33.42
C GLN A 9 3.00 -15.36 -32.07
N SER A 10 2.27 -14.25 -32.00
CA SER A 10 1.01 -14.15 -31.24
C SER A 10 0.29 -12.88 -31.68
N GLU A 11 -0.72 -13.04 -32.52
CA GLU A 11 -1.87 -12.14 -32.58
C GLU A 11 -2.74 -12.41 -31.34
N GLU A 12 -3.15 -11.35 -30.64
CA GLU A 12 -4.56 -10.99 -30.42
C GLU A 12 -4.66 -9.67 -29.63
N LEU A 13 -4.74 -8.60 -30.42
CA LEU A 13 -5.52 -7.37 -30.33
C LEU A 13 -6.02 -6.84 -28.96
N GLY A 14 -5.74 -5.55 -28.72
CA GLY A 14 -6.83 -4.64 -28.33
C GLY A 14 -6.44 -3.39 -27.55
N ARG A 15 -6.27 -2.28 -28.29
CA ARG A 15 -6.60 -0.89 -27.91
C ARG A 15 -5.96 -0.34 -26.62
N TYR A 16 -5.01 0.58 -26.74
CA TYR A 16 -5.12 2.02 -26.42
C TYR A 16 -3.84 2.69 -26.96
N GLY A 17 -4.01 3.76 -27.74
CA GLY A 17 -2.94 4.35 -28.54
C GLY A 17 -1.91 5.11 -27.72
N CYS A 18 -0.64 4.88 -28.03
CA CYS A 18 0.43 5.87 -27.95
C CYS A 18 1.37 5.57 -29.12
N HIS A 19 1.17 6.27 -30.24
CA HIS A 19 2.16 6.30 -31.32
C HIS A 19 3.41 6.97 -30.75
N HIS A 20 4.57 6.36 -30.93
CA HIS A 20 5.91 6.86 -30.56
C HIS A 20 6.46 6.61 -29.14
N CYS A 21 6.29 5.41 -28.59
CA CYS A 21 7.28 4.89 -27.63
C CYS A 21 7.78 3.50 -28.09
N PRO A 22 9.09 3.30 -28.30
CA PRO A 22 9.63 1.95 -28.51
C PRO A 22 9.25 1.07 -27.32
N PRO A 23 8.84 -0.20 -27.53
CA PRO A 23 8.56 -1.10 -26.41
C PRO A 23 9.82 -1.18 -25.56
N ALA A 24 9.70 -0.76 -24.29
CA ALA A 24 10.79 -0.86 -23.34
C ALA A 24 11.30 -2.32 -23.36
N PRO A 25 12.62 -2.55 -23.48
CA PRO A 25 13.16 -3.89 -23.60
C PRO A 25 12.66 -4.74 -22.42
N PRO A 26 12.29 -6.01 -22.65
CA PRO A 26 11.81 -6.88 -21.59
C PRO A 26 12.89 -6.92 -20.52
N LEU A 27 12.55 -6.42 -19.32
CA LEU A 27 13.44 -6.27 -18.18
C LEU A 27 14.42 -7.46 -18.11
N ASP A 28 15.72 -7.15 -18.27
CA ASP A 28 16.81 -8.11 -18.41
C ASP A 28 16.67 -9.24 -17.36
N PRO A 29 16.67 -10.53 -17.76
CA PRO A 29 16.58 -11.65 -16.83
C PRO A 29 17.63 -11.58 -15.71
N LYS A 30 18.81 -11.01 -15.96
CA LYS A 30 19.83 -10.81 -14.92
C LYS A 30 19.39 -9.82 -13.87
N THR A 31 18.77 -8.71 -14.27
CA THR A 31 18.23 -7.70 -13.36
C THR A 31 17.09 -8.28 -12.52
N LYS A 32 16.20 -9.09 -13.09
CA LYS A 32 15.15 -9.79 -12.33
C LYS A 32 15.72 -10.72 -11.25
N ALA A 33 16.75 -11.50 -11.61
CA ALA A 33 17.42 -12.39 -10.67
C ALA A 33 18.13 -11.61 -9.56
N TRP A 34 18.75 -10.48 -9.90
CA TRP A 34 19.39 -9.60 -8.92
C TRP A 34 18.38 -9.03 -7.92
N LEU A 35 17.23 -8.56 -8.40
CA LEU A 35 16.16 -8.03 -7.54
C LEU A 35 15.68 -9.08 -6.54
N ARG A 36 15.30 -10.28 -6.99
CA ARG A 36 14.87 -11.36 -6.09
C ARG A 36 15.94 -11.78 -5.07
N LYS A 37 17.22 -11.65 -5.42
CA LYS A 37 18.31 -11.96 -4.49
C LYS A 37 18.54 -10.88 -3.43
N HIS A 38 18.12 -9.65 -3.69
CA HIS A 38 18.38 -8.48 -2.84
C HIS A 38 17.07 -7.85 -2.35
N VAL A 39 16.07 -8.67 -2.03
CA VAL A 39 14.94 -8.29 -1.19
C VAL A 39 15.20 -8.69 0.25
N GLU A 40 15.00 -7.74 1.15
CA GLU A 40 15.00 -7.93 2.58
C GLU A 40 13.55 -7.88 3.10
N PRO A 41 13.13 -8.76 4.03
CA PRO A 41 11.72 -8.87 4.44
C PRO A 41 11.08 -7.58 4.98
N VAL A 42 11.83 -6.74 5.70
CA VAL A 42 11.29 -5.55 6.37
C VAL A 42 11.46 -4.30 5.51
N PHE A 43 12.66 -4.10 4.95
CA PHE A 43 13.00 -2.89 4.20
C PHE A 43 12.76 -3.02 2.68
N GLY A 44 12.56 -4.24 2.18
CA GLY A 44 12.38 -4.49 0.76
C GLY A 44 13.68 -4.33 -0.03
N PHE A 45 13.79 -3.26 -0.82
CA PHE A 45 14.94 -3.03 -1.71
C PHE A 45 15.87 -1.91 -1.22
N PRO A 46 17.15 -1.92 -1.61
CA PRO A 46 18.02 -0.75 -1.42
C PRO A 46 17.52 0.44 -2.26
N GLN A 47 17.86 1.67 -1.84
CA GLN A 47 17.45 2.93 -2.49
C GLN A 47 17.81 3.06 -3.97
N PHE A 48 18.74 2.23 -4.45
CA PHE A 48 19.11 2.14 -5.87
C PHE A 48 17.94 1.67 -6.76
N VAL A 49 17.01 0.88 -6.22
CA VAL A 49 15.86 0.34 -6.96
C VAL A 49 14.70 1.32 -6.92
N ARG A 50 14.05 1.51 -8.07
CA ARG A 50 12.84 2.34 -8.17
C ARG A 50 11.61 1.54 -7.73
N PHE A 51 11.05 1.87 -6.58
CA PHE A 51 9.84 1.25 -6.03
C PHE A 51 8.60 1.41 -6.92
N SER A 52 8.58 2.42 -7.81
CA SER A 52 7.50 2.62 -8.77
C SER A 52 7.53 1.64 -9.96
N TRP A 53 8.52 0.75 -10.04
CA TRP A 53 8.57 -0.28 -11.08
C TRP A 53 7.61 -1.42 -10.73
N ARG A 54 6.72 -1.77 -11.67
CA ARG A 54 5.77 -2.88 -11.49
C ARG A 54 6.45 -4.18 -11.04
N THR A 55 7.63 -4.48 -11.57
CA THR A 55 8.39 -5.67 -11.17
C THR A 55 8.95 -5.59 -9.76
N ALA A 56 9.28 -4.40 -9.25
CA ALA A 56 9.70 -4.24 -7.87
C ALA A 56 8.51 -4.44 -6.93
N GLN A 57 7.36 -3.83 -7.24
CA GLN A 57 6.11 -4.01 -6.49
C GLN A 57 5.70 -5.49 -6.40
N SER A 58 5.66 -6.19 -7.53
CA SER A 58 5.28 -7.62 -7.55
C SER A 58 6.27 -8.56 -6.85
N ILE A 59 7.52 -8.13 -6.61
CA ILE A 59 8.48 -8.92 -5.83
C ILE A 59 8.27 -8.62 -4.34
N LEU A 60 8.09 -7.35 -3.95
CA LEU A 60 7.81 -6.97 -2.55
C LEU A 60 6.53 -7.65 -2.03
N GLU A 61 5.45 -7.65 -2.81
CA GLU A 61 4.19 -8.33 -2.45
C GLU A 61 4.33 -9.84 -2.20
N LYS A 62 5.41 -10.47 -2.69
CA LYS A 62 5.62 -11.93 -2.59
C LYS A 62 6.70 -12.32 -1.61
N GLU A 63 7.75 -11.50 -1.48
CA GLU A 63 8.97 -11.83 -0.77
C GLU A 63 9.20 -10.93 0.47
N ALA A 64 8.50 -9.81 0.60
CA ALA A 64 8.56 -8.92 1.75
C ALA A 64 7.29 -9.02 2.63
N GLU A 65 7.39 -8.50 3.85
CA GLU A 65 6.27 -8.41 4.79
C GLU A 65 5.24 -7.38 4.33
N ASP A 66 3.98 -7.59 4.75
CA ASP A 66 2.87 -6.71 4.40
C ASP A 66 2.96 -5.38 5.15
N VAL A 67 2.74 -4.27 4.44
CA VAL A 67 2.82 -2.92 5.00
C VAL A 67 1.53 -2.18 4.72
N MET A 68 0.78 -1.92 5.79
CA MET A 68 -0.44 -1.12 5.76
C MET A 68 -0.10 0.35 5.96
N TRP A 69 -0.37 1.17 4.94
CA TRP A 69 -0.23 2.61 5.00
C TRP A 69 -1.58 3.26 5.36
N GLU A 70 -1.54 4.36 6.11
CA GLU A 70 -2.74 5.15 6.38
C GLU A 70 -3.16 5.86 5.08
N ASP A 71 -4.22 5.36 4.44
CA ASP A 71 -4.86 6.06 3.33
C ASP A 71 -5.54 7.34 3.86
N LEU A 72 -5.23 8.49 3.27
CA LEU A 72 -5.60 9.83 3.74
C LEU A 72 -7.12 10.14 3.73
N SER A 73 -8.03 9.17 3.72
CA SER A 73 -9.46 9.39 3.46
C SER A 73 -10.40 9.41 4.66
N THR A 74 -9.94 9.18 5.90
CA THR A 74 -10.86 9.12 7.06
C THR A 74 -10.77 10.39 7.90
N GLY A 75 -11.32 11.47 7.36
CA GLY A 75 -11.64 12.68 8.12
C GLY A 75 -13.12 12.67 8.50
N ASP A 76 -13.46 12.03 9.62
CA ASP A 76 -14.82 12.04 10.15
C ASP A 76 -15.21 13.46 10.58
N GLN A 77 -16.19 14.05 9.88
CA GLN A 77 -16.83 15.28 10.33
C GLN A 77 -17.78 14.98 11.48
N GLU A 78 -17.27 15.07 12.70
CA GLU A 78 -18.12 15.02 13.89
C GLU A 78 -19.02 16.27 13.93
N GLY A 79 -20.27 16.08 13.52
CA GLY A 79 -21.29 17.12 13.53
C GLY A 79 -21.55 17.67 14.93
N LEU A 80 -21.75 18.99 15.01
CA LEU A 80 -22.03 19.74 16.24
C LEU A 80 -23.25 19.15 16.98
N GLY A 81 -23.02 18.49 18.11
CA GLY A 81 -24.08 17.86 18.90
C GLY A 81 -25.13 18.84 19.43
N ARG A 82 -26.40 18.44 19.48
CA ARG A 82 -27.51 19.24 20.04
C ARG A 82 -27.29 19.49 21.54
N ILE A 83 -27.29 20.76 21.95
CA ILE A 83 -27.14 21.21 23.36
C ILE A 83 -28.13 20.53 24.31
N THR A 84 -29.32 20.14 23.83
CA THR A 84 -30.34 19.43 24.62
C THR A 84 -29.88 18.05 25.13
N SER A 85 -28.79 17.50 24.61
CA SER A 85 -28.22 16.22 25.08
C SER A 85 -27.60 16.31 26.47
N TYR A 86 -27.07 17.49 26.87
CA TYR A 86 -26.41 17.69 28.16
C TYR A 86 -27.37 17.67 29.36
N PHE A 87 -28.65 18.02 29.14
CA PHE A 87 -29.65 18.15 30.21
C PHE A 87 -30.43 16.86 30.50
N ARG A 88 -30.12 15.75 29.82
CA ARG A 88 -30.80 14.47 30.03
C ARG A 88 -30.15 13.71 31.19
N GLU A 89 -30.96 13.25 32.13
CA GLU A 89 -30.50 12.37 33.20
C GLU A 89 -29.90 11.09 32.59
N SER A 90 -28.61 10.88 32.84
CA SER A 90 -27.88 9.75 32.29
C SER A 90 -28.03 8.53 33.21
N PRO A 91 -28.36 7.34 32.69
CA PRO A 91 -28.36 6.11 33.48
C PRO A 91 -26.97 5.92 34.11
N ARG A 92 -26.95 5.61 35.42
CA ARG A 92 -25.74 5.53 36.27
C ARG A 92 -24.73 4.44 35.86
N ASN A 93 -25.03 3.66 34.82
CA ASN A 93 -24.24 2.53 34.36
C ASN A 93 -23.79 2.68 32.90
N ARG A 94 -23.45 3.89 32.46
CA ARG A 94 -22.74 4.06 31.19
C ARG A 94 -21.25 3.92 31.44
N PRO A 95 -20.52 3.10 30.66
CA PRO A 95 -19.07 3.17 30.66
C PRO A 95 -18.68 4.62 30.35
N ARG A 96 -17.85 5.21 31.22
CA ARG A 96 -17.35 6.57 31.00
C ARG A 96 -16.53 6.54 29.72
N LEU A 97 -16.98 7.25 28.70
CA LEU A 97 -16.14 7.54 27.54
C LEU A 97 -14.85 8.22 28.02
N SER A 98 -13.71 7.89 27.43
CA SER A 98 -12.45 8.53 27.80
C SER A 98 -12.56 10.04 27.58
N HIS A 99 -11.93 10.83 28.45
CA HIS A 99 -11.96 12.27 28.31
C HIS A 99 -11.34 12.69 26.96
N ARG A 100 -11.87 13.75 26.34
CA ARG A 100 -11.43 14.27 25.02
C ARG A 100 -9.91 14.34 24.86
N TYR A 101 -9.21 14.78 25.91
CA TYR A 101 -7.75 14.81 25.98
C TYR A 101 -7.07 13.48 25.59
N PHE A 102 -7.63 12.34 26.01
CA PHE A 102 -7.06 11.02 25.71
C PHE A 102 -7.37 10.58 24.27
N GLN A 103 -8.57 10.87 23.77
CA GLN A 103 -8.99 10.54 22.41
C GLN A 103 -8.13 11.28 21.37
N GLU A 104 -7.95 12.59 21.53
CA GLU A 104 -7.15 13.42 20.60
C GLU A 104 -5.67 13.06 20.56
N ARG A 105 -5.19 12.30 21.55
CA ARG A 105 -3.78 11.91 21.69
C ARG A 105 -3.55 10.42 21.46
N GLY A 106 -4.58 9.66 21.09
CA GLY A 106 -4.48 8.21 20.91
C GLY A 106 -4.07 7.46 22.19
N LEU A 107 -4.50 7.95 23.35
CA LEU A 107 -4.16 7.37 24.65
C LEU A 107 -5.29 6.47 25.15
N GLU A 108 -4.95 5.23 25.49
CA GLU A 108 -5.88 4.25 26.04
C GLU A 108 -5.30 3.58 27.30
N SER A 109 -6.19 3.08 28.16
CA SER A 109 -5.77 2.36 29.38
C SER A 109 -5.28 0.95 29.02
N ALA A 110 -4.02 0.64 29.35
CA ALA A 110 -3.48 -0.71 29.19
C ALA A 110 -4.21 -1.71 30.10
N THR A 111 -4.89 -2.69 29.50
CA THR A 111 -5.61 -3.77 30.23
C THR A 111 -4.78 -5.06 30.29
N SER A 112 -3.72 -5.15 29.47
CA SER A 112 -2.75 -6.24 29.43
C SER A 112 -1.37 -5.70 29.04
N LEU A 113 -0.31 -6.45 29.37
CA LEU A 113 1.07 -6.20 28.94
C LEU A 113 1.45 -7.12 27.78
#